data_AF-A0A9D3RXA8-F1
#
_entry.id   AF-A0A9D3RXA8-F1
#
_cell.length_a   1.000
_cell.length_b   1.000
_cell.length_c   1.000
_cell.angle_alpha   90.00
_cell.angle_beta   90.00
_cell.angle_gamma   90.00
#
_symmetry.space_group_name_H-M   'P 1'
#
loop_
_entity.id
_entity.type
_entity.pdbx_description
1 polymer ?
#
loop_
_entity_poly.entity_id
_entity_poly.type
_entity_poly.pdbx_seq_one_letter_code
_entity_poly.pdbx_strand_id
1 'polypeptide(L)'
;MFPVLHPLPGPHYKVIKHQNILKDFFRQIFIQHREVLDENDRRSYIDAFMSKMEGEKNHSYSHFHEMNLLCTVTNLFVAGTETTSSTLSWALLILIKHPNIQIHRDKNHWEKPDHFYPPHFLNEQGKFVKREAFMPFSAGRRVCVGETLARMELFLFFTSLLQNFSFHAAEGVNGEDIDLSPTGGLTLSAPNIQVRALARNRNV
;
A
#
# COMPACT_ATOMS: atom_id res chain seq x y z
N MET A 1 8.02 -20.67 10.77
CA MET A 1 7.87 -22.02 10.18
C MET A 1 6.40 -22.39 10.35
N PHE A 2 5.57 -22.10 9.35
CA PHE A 2 4.19 -22.62 9.32
C PHE A 2 4.27 -24.14 9.12
N PRO A 3 3.36 -24.93 9.71
CA PRO A 3 3.30 -26.36 9.41
C PRO A 3 3.19 -26.56 7.90
N VAL A 4 3.84 -27.61 7.37
CA VAL A 4 3.87 -27.89 5.95
C VAL A 4 2.46 -28.31 5.50
N LEU A 5 1.66 -27.33 5.06
CA LEU A 5 0.31 -27.55 4.53
C LEU A 5 0.32 -28.14 3.11
N HIS A 6 1.52 -28.34 2.52
CA HIS A 6 1.71 -28.89 1.18
C HIS A 6 0.99 -30.23 0.88
N PRO A 7 0.64 -31.10 1.85
CA PRO A 7 -0.16 -32.30 1.54
C PRO A 7 -1.67 -32.03 1.43
N LEU A 8 -2.16 -30.90 1.95
CA LEU A 8 -3.60 -30.63 2.06
C LEU A 8 -4.07 -29.77 0.89
N PRO A 9 -5.02 -30.20 0.04
CA PRO A 9 -5.55 -29.33 -1.01
C PRO A 9 -6.17 -28.06 -0.40
N GLY A 10 -5.90 -26.89 -0.98
CA GLY A 10 -6.46 -25.64 -0.49
C GLY A 10 -6.01 -24.38 -1.23
N PRO A 11 -6.53 -23.21 -0.85
CA PRO A 11 -6.24 -21.92 -1.49
C PRO A 11 -4.74 -21.58 -1.54
N HIS A 12 -3.94 -22.10 -0.60
CA HIS A 12 -2.50 -21.89 -0.54
C HIS A 12 -1.76 -22.42 -1.77
N TYR A 13 -2.26 -23.44 -2.49
CA TYR A 13 -1.68 -23.86 -3.77
C TYR A 13 -1.81 -22.77 -4.84
N LYS A 14 -2.95 -22.07 -4.87
CA LYS A 14 -3.13 -20.92 -5.78
C LYS A 14 -2.19 -19.78 -5.41
N VAL A 15 -2.01 -19.52 -4.10
CA VAL A 15 -1.06 -18.53 -3.61
C VAL A 15 0.37 -18.88 -4.03
N ILE A 16 0.81 -20.11 -3.82
CA ILE A 16 2.15 -20.58 -4.22
C ILE A 16 2.32 -20.47 -5.73
N LYS A 17 1.32 -20.87 -6.52
CA LYS A 17 1.35 -20.73 -7.98
C LYS A 17 1.52 -19.27 -8.41
N HIS A 18 0.74 -18.34 -7.85
CA HIS A 18 0.86 -16.92 -8.17
C HIS A 18 2.19 -16.31 -7.70
N GLN A 19 2.70 -16.73 -6.54
CA GLN A 19 4.03 -16.33 -6.08
C GLN A 19 5.14 -16.79 -7.03
N ASN A 20 5.04 -18.00 -7.58
CA ASN A 20 6.00 -18.50 -8.56
C ASN A 20 5.95 -17.69 -9.86
N ILE A 21 4.74 -17.41 -10.39
CA ILE A 21 4.56 -16.55 -11.57
C ILE A 21 5.21 -15.18 -11.36
N LEU A 22 5.00 -14.57 -10.19
CA LEU A 22 5.56 -13.26 -9.87
C LEU A 22 7.09 -13.30 -9.73
N LYS A 23 7.64 -14.35 -9.11
CA LYS A 23 9.09 -14.57 -9.01
C LYS A 23 9.72 -14.78 -10.39
N ASP A 24 9.06 -15.54 -11.26
CA ASP A 24 9.53 -15.77 -12.63
C ASP A 24 9.55 -14.47 -13.42
N PHE A 25 8.51 -13.63 -13.30
CA PHE A 25 8.49 -12.29 -13.89
C PHE A 25 9.65 -11.43 -13.40
N PHE A 26 9.87 -11.33 -12.09
CA PHE A 26 10.99 -10.55 -11.55
C PHE A 26 12.36 -11.15 -11.90
N ARG A 27 12.46 -12.46 -12.09
CA ARG A 27 13.68 -13.09 -12.60
C ARG A 27 13.98 -12.65 -14.03
N GLN A 28 12.97 -12.50 -14.88
CA GLN A 28 13.19 -11.97 -16.23
C GLN A 28 13.69 -10.52 -16.21
N ILE A 29 13.09 -9.67 -15.37
CA ILE A 29 13.56 -8.29 -15.16
C ILE A 29 15.00 -8.31 -14.63
N PHE A 30 15.32 -9.18 -13.68
CA PHE A 30 16.66 -9.33 -13.14
C PHE A 30 17.68 -9.68 -14.23
N ILE A 31 17.37 -10.62 -15.12
CA ILE A 31 18.25 -10.99 -16.24
C ILE A 31 18.51 -9.78 -17.14
N GLN A 32 17.46 -9.04 -17.51
CA GLN A 32 17.59 -7.84 -18.33
C GLN A 32 18.46 -6.76 -17.67
N HIS A 33 18.25 -6.48 -16.39
CA HIS A 33 19.05 -5.51 -15.64
C HIS A 33 20.53 -5.92 -15.55
N ARG A 34 20.80 -7.22 -15.43
CA ARG A 34 22.17 -7.74 -15.35
C ARG A 34 22.98 -7.49 -16.62
N GLU A 35 22.34 -7.55 -17.79
CA GLU A 35 23.01 -7.34 -19.08
C GLU A 35 23.43 -5.89 -19.31
N VAL A 36 22.74 -4.94 -18.67
CA VAL A 36 22.97 -3.48 -18.82
C VAL A 36 23.43 -2.82 -17.52
N LEU A 37 23.93 -3.61 -16.56
CA LEU A 37 24.34 -3.11 -15.26
C LEU A 37 25.60 -2.25 -15.39
N ASP A 38 25.49 -0.99 -14.98
CA ASP A 38 26.60 -0.07 -14.84
C ASP A 38 26.77 0.26 -13.36
N GLU A 39 27.95 -0.05 -12.80
CA GLU A 39 28.25 0.21 -11.39
C GLU A 39 28.25 1.71 -11.05
N ASN A 40 28.49 2.56 -12.05
CA ASN A 40 28.49 4.01 -11.95
C ASN A 40 27.11 4.64 -12.16
N ASP A 41 26.12 3.89 -12.66
CA ASP A 41 24.75 4.34 -12.90
C ASP A 41 23.71 3.34 -12.37
N ARG A 42 23.46 3.40 -11.06
CA ARG A 42 22.48 2.54 -10.37
C ARG A 42 21.10 3.20 -10.43
N ARG A 43 20.24 2.69 -11.30
CA ARG A 43 18.94 3.30 -11.63
C ARG A 43 17.77 2.71 -10.86
N SER A 44 17.97 1.56 -10.22
CA SER A 44 16.92 0.83 -9.54
C SER A 44 17.40 0.14 -8.27
N TYR A 45 16.45 -0.29 -7.44
CA TYR A 45 16.73 -1.16 -6.29
C TYR A 45 17.45 -2.45 -6.71
N ILE A 46 17.11 -3.00 -7.89
CA ILE A 46 17.73 -4.21 -8.44
C ILE A 46 19.22 -3.97 -8.68
N ASP A 47 19.58 -2.85 -9.34
CA ASP A 47 20.97 -2.51 -9.65
C ASP A 47 21.79 -2.28 -8.37
N ALA A 48 21.20 -1.60 -7.38
CA ALA A 48 21.82 -1.39 -6.08
C ALA A 48 22.08 -2.70 -5.34
N PHE A 49 21.12 -3.62 -5.35
CA PHE A 49 21.29 -4.94 -4.73
C PHE A 49 22.32 -5.79 -5.47
N MET A 50 22.33 -5.76 -6.81
CA MET A 50 23.33 -6.46 -7.63
C MET A 50 24.74 -5.93 -7.36
N SER A 51 24.91 -4.61 -7.33
CA SER A 51 26.21 -3.98 -7.00
C SER A 51 26.71 -4.43 -5.63
N LYS A 52 25.80 -4.55 -4.66
CA LYS A 52 26.11 -5.03 -3.32
C LYS A 52 26.47 -6.52 -3.30
N MET A 53 25.76 -7.33 -4.08
CA MET A 53 26.04 -8.76 -4.27
C MET A 53 27.43 -8.96 -4.91
N GLU A 54 27.80 -8.14 -5.90
CA GLU A 54 29.14 -8.15 -6.52
C GLU A 54 30.22 -7.84 -5.49
N GLY A 55 30.05 -6.77 -4.72
CA GLY A 55 30.99 -6.35 -3.68
C GLY A 55 31.14 -7.33 -2.51
N GLU A 56 30.22 -8.30 -2.35
CA GLU A 56 30.26 -9.31 -1.28
C GLU A 56 30.53 -10.73 -1.78
N LYS A 57 30.93 -10.92 -3.05
CA LYS A 57 31.18 -12.26 -3.64
C LYS A 57 32.14 -13.14 -2.86
N ASN A 58 33.12 -12.55 -2.17
CA ASN A 58 34.12 -13.28 -1.40
C ASN A 58 33.68 -13.58 0.04
N HIS A 59 32.47 -13.17 0.45
CA HIS A 59 31.94 -13.42 1.80
C HIS A 59 31.06 -14.66 1.79
N SER A 60 31.55 -15.75 2.42
CA SER A 60 30.86 -17.04 2.48
C SER A 60 29.48 -17.01 3.17
N TYR A 61 29.20 -15.97 3.96
CA TYR A 61 27.96 -15.80 4.72
C TYR A 61 27.13 -14.58 4.26
N SER A 62 27.28 -14.12 3.02
CA SER A 62 26.51 -12.98 2.52
C SER A 62 25.01 -13.31 2.39
N HIS A 63 24.17 -12.36 2.78
CA HIS A 63 22.72 -12.40 2.53
C HIS A 63 22.33 -11.77 1.18
N PHE A 64 23.30 -11.24 0.43
CA PHE A 64 23.07 -10.67 -0.90
C PHE A 64 23.29 -11.75 -1.95
N HIS A 65 22.22 -12.48 -2.27
CA HIS A 65 22.19 -13.50 -3.32
C HIS A 65 20.87 -13.43 -4.09
N GLU A 66 20.82 -14.05 -5.27
CA GLU A 66 19.69 -13.97 -6.21
C GLU A 66 18.34 -14.30 -5.55
N MET A 67 18.26 -15.36 -4.76
CA MET A 67 17.01 -15.74 -4.09
C MET A 67 16.51 -14.66 -3.12
N ASN A 68 17.40 -13.98 -2.38
CA ASN A 68 17.01 -12.91 -1.48
C ASN A 68 16.62 -11.65 -2.26
N LEU A 69 17.27 -11.37 -3.39
CA LEU A 69 16.85 -10.30 -4.29
C LEU A 69 15.42 -10.52 -4.79
N LEU A 70 15.14 -11.70 -5.36
CA LEU A 70 13.80 -12.05 -5.87
C LEU A 70 12.73 -11.96 -4.79
N CYS A 71 13.00 -12.52 -3.61
CA CYS A 71 12.08 -12.44 -2.48
C CYS A 71 11.88 -11.00 -1.99
N THR A 72 12.94 -10.19 -1.94
CA THR A 72 12.85 -8.81 -1.45
C THR A 72 12.07 -7.93 -2.42
N VAL A 73 12.36 -7.99 -3.72
CA VAL A 73 11.61 -7.25 -4.74
C VAL A 73 10.13 -7.67 -4.75
N THR A 74 9.87 -8.98 -4.66
CA THR A 74 8.51 -9.51 -4.55
C THR A 74 7.79 -8.96 -3.32
N ASN A 75 8.46 -8.94 -2.16
CA ASN A 75 7.89 -8.41 -0.92
C ASN A 75 7.60 -6.91 -1.04
N LEU A 76 8.54 -6.11 -1.56
CA LEU A 76 8.36 -4.68 -1.76
C LEU A 76 7.19 -4.39 -2.70
N PHE A 77 7.08 -5.14 -3.80
CA PHE A 77 6.02 -4.97 -4.77
C PHE A 77 4.64 -5.29 -4.18
N VAL A 78 4.49 -6.47 -3.56
CA VAL A 78 3.20 -6.89 -2.97
C VAL A 78 2.80 -5.98 -1.82
N ALA A 79 3.73 -5.66 -0.90
CA ALA A 79 3.45 -4.81 0.25
C ALA A 79 3.08 -3.38 -0.17
N GLY A 80 3.81 -2.78 -1.11
CA GLY A 80 3.56 -1.42 -1.58
C GLY A 80 2.28 -1.30 -2.41
N THR A 81 1.98 -2.29 -3.26
CA THR A 81 0.84 -2.20 -4.17
C THR A 81 -0.48 -2.45 -3.45
N GLU A 82 -0.57 -3.53 -2.70
CA GLU A 82 -1.84 -3.97 -2.13
C GLU A 82 -2.32 -3.02 -1.01
N THR A 83 -1.42 -2.60 -0.13
CA THR A 83 -1.79 -1.73 1.00
C THR A 83 -2.13 -0.30 0.56
N THR A 84 -1.34 0.30 -0.35
CA THR A 84 -1.63 1.65 -0.86
C THR A 84 -2.91 1.66 -1.69
N SER A 85 -3.11 0.69 -2.58
CA SER A 85 -4.34 0.62 -3.40
C SER A 85 -5.59 0.41 -2.55
N SER A 86 -5.54 -0.50 -1.56
CA SER A 86 -6.64 -0.71 -0.61
C SER A 86 -6.95 0.58 0.18
N THR A 87 -5.92 1.30 0.63
CA THR A 87 -6.09 2.58 1.34
C THR A 87 -6.74 3.65 0.46
N LEU A 88 -6.33 3.76 -0.81
CA LEU A 88 -6.95 4.70 -1.76
C LEU A 88 -8.43 4.34 -2.02
N SER A 89 -8.73 3.05 -2.21
CA SER A 89 -10.11 2.57 -2.38
C SER A 89 -10.97 2.90 -1.17
N TRP A 90 -10.48 2.64 0.04
CA TRP A 90 -11.15 3.04 1.29
C TRP A 90 -11.34 4.55 1.36
N ALA A 91 -10.32 5.35 1.03
CA ALA A 91 -10.41 6.80 1.10
C ALA A 91 -11.51 7.35 0.16
N LEU A 92 -11.60 6.84 -1.08
CA LEU A 92 -12.66 7.23 -2.01
C LEU A 92 -14.04 6.76 -1.55
N LEU A 93 -14.16 5.51 -1.12
CA LEU A 93 -15.40 4.94 -0.61
C LEU A 93 -15.95 5.73 0.57
N ILE A 94 -15.06 6.02 1.53
CA ILE A 94 -15.40 6.79 2.71
C ILE A 94 -15.81 8.21 2.32
N LEU A 95 -15.11 8.89 1.42
CA LEU A 95 -15.52 10.22 0.93
C LEU A 95 -16.92 10.24 0.30
N ILE A 96 -17.30 9.18 -0.43
CA ILE A 96 -18.60 9.09 -1.09
C ILE A 96 -19.71 8.86 -0.06
N LYS A 97 -19.53 7.88 0.83
CA LYS A 97 -20.54 7.56 1.85
C LYS A 97 -20.65 8.65 2.90
N HIS A 98 -19.50 9.20 3.25
CA HIS A 98 -19.30 10.08 4.36
C HIS A 98 -18.23 11.11 3.97
N PRO A 99 -18.60 12.23 3.32
CA PRO A 99 -17.65 13.31 3.03
C PRO A 99 -16.95 13.83 4.28
N ASN A 100 -17.50 13.47 5.45
CA ASN A 100 -16.97 13.69 6.77
C ASN A 100 -16.62 12.38 7.53
N ILE A 101 -16.10 11.28 6.91
CA ILE A 101 -15.60 9.91 7.38
C ILE A 101 -14.03 9.64 7.53
N GLN A 102 -13.43 9.16 8.65
CA GLN A 102 -12.20 8.30 8.76
C GLN A 102 -12.19 7.56 10.10
N ILE A 103 -11.59 6.36 10.16
CA ILE A 103 -11.78 5.39 11.26
C ILE A 103 -10.51 5.25 12.12
N HIS A 104 -10.59 5.65 13.39
CA HIS A 104 -9.60 5.36 14.45
C HIS A 104 -10.33 5.05 15.76
N ARG A 105 -10.37 3.77 16.17
CA ARG A 105 -11.38 3.27 17.11
C ARG A 105 -11.03 3.32 18.61
N ASP A 106 -9.85 3.81 18.98
CA ASP A 106 -9.45 3.85 20.40
C ASP A 106 -10.12 5.00 21.15
N LYS A 107 -11.10 4.67 21.98
CA LYS A 107 -11.89 5.65 22.75
C LYS A 107 -11.06 6.45 23.77
N ASN A 108 -9.88 5.97 24.15
CA ASN A 108 -8.99 6.68 25.08
C ASN A 108 -8.15 7.78 24.39
N HIS A 109 -8.00 7.70 23.07
CA HIS A 109 -7.14 8.60 22.30
C HIS A 109 -7.89 9.47 21.29
N TRP A 110 -9.13 9.09 20.93
CA TRP A 110 -9.91 9.76 19.89
C TRP A 110 -11.28 10.17 20.46
N GLU A 111 -11.57 11.47 20.43
CA GLU A 111 -12.83 12.06 20.94
C GLU A 111 -14.07 11.47 20.23
N LYS A 112 -13.93 11.20 18.93
CA LYS A 112 -15.00 10.70 18.06
C LYS A 112 -14.49 9.48 17.28
N PRO A 113 -14.21 8.36 17.96
CA PRO A 113 -13.44 7.24 17.42
C PRO A 113 -14.14 6.50 16.27
N ASP A 114 -15.46 6.59 16.25
CA ASP A 114 -16.33 5.95 15.26
C ASP A 114 -16.75 6.91 14.13
N HIS A 115 -16.21 8.13 14.09
CA HIS A 115 -16.50 9.15 13.09
C HIS A 115 -15.20 9.72 12.51
N PHE A 116 -15.22 10.29 11.30
CA PHE A 116 -14.15 11.23 10.93
C PHE A 116 -14.27 12.37 11.87
N TYR A 117 -13.11 12.81 12.28
CA TYR A 117 -13.00 14.11 12.82
C TYR A 117 -11.63 14.59 12.40
N PRO A 118 -11.48 15.25 11.24
CA PRO A 118 -10.23 15.88 10.85
C PRO A 118 -9.62 16.73 11.98
N PRO A 119 -10.43 17.41 12.84
CA PRO A 119 -9.91 18.08 14.03
C PRO A 119 -9.15 17.18 15.02
N HIS A 120 -9.26 15.85 14.97
CA HIS A 120 -8.35 14.97 15.71
C HIS A 120 -6.89 15.25 15.38
N PHE A 121 -6.61 15.65 14.14
CA PHE A 121 -5.27 16.00 13.67
C PHE A 121 -5.02 17.50 13.67
N LEU A 122 -5.88 18.32 14.26
CA LEU A 122 -5.71 19.77 14.37
C LEU A 122 -5.63 20.19 15.85
N ASN A 123 -4.91 21.26 16.14
CA ASN A 123 -5.02 21.96 17.43
C ASN A 123 -6.12 23.02 17.38
N GLU A 124 -6.35 23.72 18.50
CA GLU A 124 -7.33 24.81 18.60
C GLU A 124 -7.10 25.95 17.60
N GLN A 125 -5.87 26.11 17.10
CA GLN A 125 -5.50 27.10 16.08
C GLN A 125 -5.66 26.57 14.64
N GLY A 126 -6.17 25.34 14.46
CA GLY A 126 -6.36 24.72 13.15
C GLY A 126 -5.06 24.21 12.49
N LYS A 127 -3.94 24.15 13.22
CA LYS A 127 -2.66 23.63 12.72
C LYS A 127 -2.60 22.12 12.86
N PHE A 128 -2.02 21.45 11.85
CA PHE A 128 -1.81 20.00 11.90
C PHE A 128 -0.93 19.57 13.08
N VAL A 129 -1.40 18.56 13.82
CA VAL A 129 -0.71 17.91 14.93
C VAL A 129 -0.65 16.42 14.68
N LYS A 130 0.57 15.88 14.69
CA LYS A 130 0.80 14.43 14.65
C LYS A 130 0.41 13.83 16.00
N ARG A 131 -0.50 12.85 15.99
CA ARG A 131 -0.88 12.09 17.19
C ARG A 131 0.02 10.86 17.33
N GLU A 132 0.52 10.60 18.54
CA GLU A 132 1.34 9.41 18.80
C GLU A 132 0.54 8.11 18.63
N ALA A 133 -0.75 8.13 18.97
CA ALA A 133 -1.67 7.01 18.75
C ALA A 133 -1.96 6.71 17.26
N PHE A 134 -1.54 7.59 16.34
CA PHE A 134 -1.69 7.36 14.90
C PHE A 134 -0.51 6.53 14.37
N MET A 135 -0.67 5.21 14.37
CA MET A 135 0.36 4.25 13.96
C MET A 135 -0.06 3.35 12.76
N PRO A 136 -0.52 3.90 11.63
CA PRO A 136 -0.91 3.08 10.47
C PRO A 136 0.29 2.37 9.81
N PHE A 137 1.51 2.84 10.07
CA PHE A 137 2.76 2.27 9.58
C PHE A 137 3.50 1.45 10.64
N SER A 138 2.82 1.09 11.75
CA SER A 138 3.42 0.48 12.94
C SER A 138 4.45 1.41 13.62
N ALA A 139 5.29 0.87 14.50
CA ALA A 139 6.30 1.60 15.26
C ALA A 139 7.57 0.75 15.51
N GLY A 140 8.67 1.42 15.89
CA GLY A 140 9.92 0.78 16.30
C GLY A 140 10.73 0.16 15.15
N ARG A 141 11.52 -0.88 15.44
CA ARG A 141 12.46 -1.51 14.48
C ARG A 141 11.78 -2.19 13.27
N ARG A 142 10.46 -2.36 13.31
CA ARG A 142 9.64 -2.97 12.25
C ARG A 142 8.61 -1.97 11.70
N VAL A 143 8.84 -0.66 11.89
CA VAL A 143 8.07 0.37 11.20
C VAL A 143 8.14 0.16 9.69
N CYS A 144 7.06 0.49 8.98
CA CYS A 144 6.95 0.29 7.55
C CYS A 144 8.14 0.92 6.81
N VAL A 145 8.88 0.09 6.08
CA VAL A 145 10.00 0.53 5.23
C VAL A 145 9.55 1.52 4.14
N GLY A 146 8.28 1.41 3.72
CA GLY A 146 7.66 2.25 2.72
C GLY A 146 6.88 3.45 3.25
N GLU A 147 6.96 3.80 4.55
CA GLU A 147 6.14 4.89 5.13
C GLU A 147 6.23 6.19 4.32
N THR A 148 7.44 6.64 4.00
CA THR A 148 7.65 7.88 3.25
C THR A 148 7.03 7.81 1.85
N LEU A 149 7.25 6.70 1.14
CA LEU A 149 6.71 6.49 -0.20
C LEU A 149 5.18 6.44 -0.17
N ALA A 150 4.60 5.65 0.73
CA ALA A 150 3.15 5.53 0.87
C ALA A 150 2.50 6.87 1.22
N ARG A 151 3.10 7.69 2.09
CA ARG A 151 2.59 9.04 2.39
C ARG A 151 2.59 9.94 1.15
N MET A 152 3.66 9.89 0.35
CA MET A 152 3.76 10.64 -0.89
C MET A 152 2.73 10.18 -1.92
N GLU A 153 2.63 8.87 -2.15
CA GLU A 153 1.64 8.27 -3.06
C GLU A 153 0.22 8.64 -2.66
N LEU A 154 -0.14 8.43 -1.39
CA LEU A 154 -1.47 8.75 -0.88
C LEU A 154 -1.76 10.24 -1.04
N PHE A 155 -0.84 11.12 -0.69
CA PHE A 155 -1.05 12.56 -0.85
C PHE A 155 -1.22 12.93 -2.32
N LEU A 156 -0.27 12.56 -3.17
CA LEU A 156 -0.27 12.95 -4.59
C LEU A 156 -1.44 12.38 -5.36
N PHE A 157 -1.76 11.08 -5.19
CA PHE A 157 -2.91 10.48 -5.85
C PHE A 157 -4.20 11.11 -5.35
N PHE A 158 -4.38 11.24 -4.04
CA PHE A 158 -5.61 11.75 -3.48
C PHE A 158 -5.85 13.22 -3.85
N THR A 159 -4.83 14.08 -3.73
CA THR A 159 -4.96 15.49 -4.12
C THR A 159 -5.18 15.62 -5.62
N SER A 160 -4.47 14.86 -6.45
CA SER A 160 -4.65 14.91 -7.91
C SER A 160 -6.05 14.47 -8.31
N LEU A 161 -6.57 13.39 -7.71
CA LEU A 161 -7.92 12.91 -7.96
C LEU A 161 -8.97 13.96 -7.54
N LEU A 162 -8.87 14.52 -6.33
CA LEU A 162 -9.84 15.50 -5.83
C LEU A 162 -9.74 16.87 -6.51
N GLN A 163 -8.56 17.27 -6.99
CA GLN A 163 -8.43 18.50 -7.77
C GLN A 163 -9.12 18.40 -9.13
N ASN A 164 -9.11 17.21 -9.73
CA ASN A 164 -9.64 17.01 -11.09
C ASN A 164 -11.05 16.45 -11.12
N PHE A 165 -11.50 15.76 -10.07
CA PHE A 165 -12.77 15.04 -10.07
C PHE A 165 -13.57 15.27 -8.79
N SER A 166 -14.90 15.27 -8.94
CA SER A 166 -15.85 15.08 -7.86
C SER A 166 -16.39 13.66 -7.91
N PHE A 167 -16.26 12.93 -6.81
CA PHE A 167 -16.69 11.54 -6.70
C PHE A 167 -18.11 11.45 -6.17
N HIS A 168 -18.92 10.61 -6.81
CA HIS A 168 -20.31 10.36 -6.44
C HIS A 168 -20.59 8.86 -6.44
N ALA A 169 -21.64 8.46 -5.73
CA ALA A 169 -22.18 7.12 -5.84
C ALA A 169 -22.61 6.80 -7.28
N ALA A 170 -22.65 5.51 -7.61
CA ALA A 170 -23.19 5.04 -8.89
C ALA A 170 -24.66 5.47 -9.08
N GLU A 171 -25.13 5.49 -10.32
CA GLU A 171 -26.51 5.85 -10.62
C GLU A 171 -27.48 4.87 -9.95
N GLY A 172 -28.50 5.40 -9.27
CA GLY A 172 -29.45 4.61 -8.49
C GLY A 172 -28.93 4.13 -7.12
N VAL A 173 -27.69 4.46 -6.74
CA VAL A 173 -27.15 4.15 -5.41
C VAL A 173 -27.19 5.40 -4.53
N ASN A 174 -27.88 5.33 -3.39
CA ASN A 174 -27.78 6.36 -2.37
C ASN A 174 -26.45 6.20 -1.62
N GLY A 175 -25.70 7.30 -1.49
CA GLY A 175 -24.40 7.31 -0.81
C GLY A 175 -24.49 6.80 0.63
N GLU A 176 -25.58 7.08 1.34
CA GLU A 176 -25.77 6.67 2.75
C GLU A 176 -25.92 5.15 2.92
N ASP A 177 -26.43 4.47 1.90
CA ASP A 177 -26.74 3.03 1.91
C ASP A 177 -25.54 2.15 1.55
N ILE A 178 -24.40 2.75 1.20
CA ILE A 178 -23.18 2.01 0.81
C ILE A 178 -22.69 1.16 1.99
N ASP A 179 -22.60 -0.15 1.86
CA ASP A 179 -22.01 -1.00 2.91
C ASP A 179 -20.50 -0.73 3.06
N LEU A 180 -20.02 -0.56 4.29
CA LEU A 180 -18.59 -0.41 4.62
C LEU A 180 -18.03 -1.67 5.29
N SER A 181 -18.75 -2.78 5.25
CA SER A 181 -18.26 -4.05 5.77
C SER A 181 -17.02 -4.47 4.98
N PRO A 182 -15.87 -4.68 5.65
CA PRO A 182 -14.64 -5.02 4.96
C PRO A 182 -14.75 -6.40 4.33
N THR A 183 -14.16 -6.54 3.13
CA THR A 183 -13.96 -7.87 2.53
C THR A 183 -12.70 -8.48 3.12
N GLY A 184 -12.80 -9.72 3.61
CA GLY A 184 -11.66 -10.44 4.19
C GLY A 184 -10.69 -10.94 3.12
N GLY A 185 -9.39 -10.72 3.36
CA GLY A 185 -8.29 -11.14 2.49
C GLY A 185 -6.93 -11.13 3.22
N LEU A 186 -5.84 -10.84 2.50
CA LEU A 186 -4.53 -10.58 3.11
C LEU A 186 -4.57 -9.32 3.99
N THR A 187 -5.34 -8.33 3.56
CA THR A 187 -5.73 -7.16 4.35
C THR A 187 -7.27 -7.04 4.39
N LEU A 188 -7.77 -6.02 5.09
CA LEU A 188 -9.17 -5.64 5.03
C LEU A 188 -9.39 -4.72 3.82
N SER A 189 -9.97 -5.28 2.76
CA SER A 189 -10.23 -4.52 1.53
C SER A 189 -11.59 -3.85 1.57
N ALA A 190 -11.68 -2.69 0.92
CA ALA A 190 -12.96 -2.03 0.68
C ALA A 190 -13.89 -2.96 -0.15
N PRO A 191 -15.20 -2.96 0.11
CA PRO A 191 -16.14 -3.67 -0.74
C PRO A 191 -16.11 -3.12 -2.18
N ASN A 192 -16.34 -4.00 -3.15
CA ASN A 192 -16.39 -3.62 -4.55
C ASN A 192 -17.62 -2.74 -4.81
N ILE A 193 -17.39 -1.46 -5.08
CA ILE A 193 -18.44 -0.53 -5.49
C ILE A 193 -18.09 0.15 -6.80
N GLN A 194 -19.11 0.55 -7.54
CA GLN A 194 -18.95 1.44 -8.68
C GLN A 194 -19.05 2.89 -8.20
N VAL A 195 -18.18 3.74 -8.75
CA VAL A 195 -18.12 5.17 -8.44
C VAL A 195 -18.18 5.98 -9.72
N ARG A 196 -18.79 7.17 -9.64
CA ARG A 196 -18.78 8.14 -10.73
C ARG A 196 -17.76 9.23 -10.41
N ALA A 197 -16.76 9.38 -11.27
CA ALA A 197 -15.82 10.49 -11.23
C ALA A 197 -16.23 11.55 -12.26
N LEU A 198 -16.75 12.69 -11.80
CA LEU A 198 -17.14 13.80 -12.67
C LEU A 198 -16.00 14.81 -12.74
N ALA A 199 -15.52 15.13 -13.94
CA ALA A 199 -14.47 16.13 -14.10
C ALA A 199 -14.92 17.48 -13.54
N ARG A 200 -14.05 18.13 -12.76
CA ARG A 200 -14.23 19.50 -12.28
C ARG A 200 -13.82 20.45 -13.40
N ASN A 201 -14.73 21.34 -13.80
CA ASN A 201 -14.38 22.41 -14.73
C ASN A 201 -13.32 23.29 -14.06
N ARG A 202 -12.08 23.18 -14.54
CA ARG A 202 -11.05 24.18 -14.26
C ARG A 202 -11.45 25.40 -15.08
N ASN A 203 -12.18 26.33 -14.48
CA ASN A 203 -12.18 27.70 -14.98
C ASN A 203 -10.75 28.20 -14.73
N VAL A 204 -9.89 28.02 -15.74
CA VAL A 204 -8.57 28.66 -15.83
C VAL A 204 -8.80 30.08 -16.34
#